data_AF-A0A6N6KPR8-F1
#
_entry.id   AF-A0A6N6KPR8-F1
#
_cell.length_a   1.000
_cell.length_b   1.000
_cell.length_c   1.000
_cell.angle_alpha   90.00
_cell.angle_beta   90.00
_cell.angle_gamma   90.00
#
_symmetry.space_group_name_H-M   'P 1'
#
loop_
_entity.id
_entity.type
_entity.pdbx_description
1 polymer ?
#
loop_
_entity_poly.entity_id
_entity_poly.type
_entity_poly.pdbx_seq_one_letter_code
_entity_poly.pdbx_strand_id
1 'polypeptide(L)'
;MRGVAASFKAGASRDSLGTEYADLENIFPEYYKDGKVYASWVNYEITAPFGKLLKYFHSGFESIYEYEKGFTIKNGTVEKVRTLDNTKTRQSKYTLEPEFLFEFLLEKINWSLVQQANLKEKKRVFVIFQTDENGSPINIKIARGINPKIDKEAIRVTGLIQNWDTYFRNGELVNMQWTLPIVFDKEVYEKKIED
;
A
#
# COMPACT_ATOMS: atom_id res chain seq x y z
N MET A 1 -22.43 25.48 13.19
CA MET A 1 -23.90 25.32 13.34
C MET A 1 -24.23 25.25 14.83
N ARG A 2 -25.06 26.16 15.35
CA ARG A 2 -25.56 26.12 16.73
C ARG A 2 -26.90 25.38 16.75
N GLY A 3 -27.08 24.44 17.68
CA GLY A 3 -28.41 24.03 18.15
C GLY A 3 -29.03 22.77 17.53
N VAL A 4 -28.29 21.67 17.38
CA VAL A 4 -28.95 20.35 17.22
C VAL A 4 -29.17 19.77 18.61
N ALA A 5 -30.32 20.07 19.21
CA ALA A 5 -30.86 19.34 20.34
C ALA A 5 -32.14 18.65 19.87
N ALA A 6 -32.16 17.33 19.87
CA ALA A 6 -33.41 16.59 19.74
C ALA A 6 -34.14 16.70 21.09
N SER A 7 -35.25 17.44 21.14
CA SER A 7 -36.09 17.50 22.34
C SER A 7 -37.26 16.53 22.23
N PHE A 8 -37.30 15.55 23.13
CA PHE A 8 -38.44 14.67 23.35
C PHE A 8 -39.47 15.39 24.25
N LYS A 9 -40.76 15.29 23.93
CA LYS A 9 -41.85 15.78 24.78
C LYS A 9 -42.66 14.56 25.24
N ALA A 10 -42.64 14.25 26.53
CA ALA A 10 -43.48 13.19 27.09
C ALA A 10 -44.96 13.58 26.99
N GLY A 11 -45.78 12.79 26.27
CA GLY A 11 -47.23 12.96 26.18
C GLY A 11 -47.86 13.08 24.78
N ALA A 12 -47.12 12.88 23.69
CA ALA A 12 -47.70 12.89 22.34
C ALA A 12 -48.41 11.55 22.00
N SER A 13 -49.67 11.61 21.57
CA SER A 13 -50.42 10.45 21.05
C SER A 13 -49.93 10.08 19.65
N ARG A 14 -49.73 8.78 19.40
CA ARG A 14 -49.16 8.20 18.17
C ARG A 14 -49.95 8.55 16.90
N ASP A 15 -49.31 9.23 15.97
CA ASP A 15 -49.74 9.41 14.58
C ASP A 15 -49.33 8.18 13.74
N SER A 16 -50.15 7.81 12.75
CA SER A 16 -50.13 6.56 12.00
C SER A 16 -49.05 6.42 10.92
N LEU A 17 -47.82 6.86 11.20
CA LEU A 17 -46.62 6.51 10.45
C LEU A 17 -45.57 6.09 11.48
N GLY A 18 -45.32 4.77 11.55
CA GLY A 18 -44.53 4.10 12.59
C GLY A 18 -43.30 4.90 13.04
N THR A 19 -43.47 5.68 14.09
CA THR A 19 -42.39 6.36 14.78
C THR A 19 -41.96 5.39 15.86
N GLU A 20 -40.90 4.61 15.60
CA GLU A 20 -40.24 3.87 16.67
C GLU A 20 -39.62 4.90 17.61
N TYR A 21 -40.15 4.97 18.83
CA TYR A 21 -39.63 5.85 19.86
C TYR A 21 -38.36 5.22 20.43
N ALA A 22 -37.23 5.83 20.11
CA ALA A 22 -35.92 5.48 20.64
C ALA A 22 -35.76 6.08 22.05
N ASP A 23 -35.75 5.23 23.08
CA ASP A 23 -35.46 5.65 24.45
C ASP A 23 -33.95 5.86 24.63
N LEU A 24 -33.55 7.11 24.84
CA LEU A 24 -32.15 7.50 24.96
C LEU A 24 -31.46 6.89 26.19
N GLU A 25 -32.20 6.65 27.27
CA GLU A 25 -31.66 5.99 28.47
C GLU A 25 -31.33 4.52 28.18
N ASN A 26 -32.15 3.85 27.36
CA ASN A 26 -31.89 2.47 26.94
C ASN A 26 -30.78 2.34 25.89
N ILE A 27 -30.70 3.28 24.94
CA ILE A 27 -29.74 3.21 23.83
C ILE A 27 -28.35 3.70 24.28
N PHE A 28 -28.30 4.69 25.17
CA PHE A 28 -27.05 5.31 25.63
C PHE A 28 -27.01 5.43 27.17
N PRO A 29 -27.17 4.32 27.92
CA PRO A 29 -27.30 4.37 29.39
C PRO A 29 -26.09 5.04 30.07
N GLU A 30 -24.89 4.86 29.52
CA GLU A 30 -23.67 5.45 30.07
C GLU A 30 -23.52 6.96 29.83
N TYR A 31 -24.23 7.51 28.84
CA TYR A 31 -24.12 8.91 28.42
C TYR A 31 -25.38 9.72 28.75
N TYR A 32 -26.43 9.06 29.20
CA TYR A 32 -27.70 9.67 29.54
C TYR A 32 -27.60 10.41 30.88
N LYS A 33 -28.04 11.68 30.88
CA LYS A 33 -28.11 12.52 32.07
C LYS A 33 -29.22 13.56 31.91
N ASP A 34 -30.19 13.52 32.82
CA ASP A 34 -31.31 14.48 32.91
C ASP A 34 -32.09 14.66 31.60
N GLY A 35 -32.49 13.55 30.95
CA GLY A 35 -33.26 13.59 29.69
C GLY A 35 -32.43 13.90 28.45
N LYS A 36 -31.09 13.91 28.54
CA LYS A 36 -30.19 14.27 27.46
C LYS A 36 -29.03 13.30 27.36
N VAL A 37 -28.45 13.20 26.16
CA VAL A 37 -27.17 12.54 25.92
C VAL A 37 -26.19 13.60 25.47
N TYR A 38 -25.08 13.76 26.20
CA TYR A 38 -24.06 14.75 25.83
C TYR A 38 -23.14 14.16 24.76
N ALA A 39 -23.03 14.86 23.63
CA ALA A 39 -22.09 14.49 22.58
C ALA A 39 -20.65 14.71 23.07
N SER A 40 -19.82 13.67 22.97
CA SER A 40 -18.37 13.79 23.10
C SER A 40 -17.78 14.16 21.75
N TRP A 41 -17.10 15.30 21.69
CA TRP A 41 -16.51 15.78 20.46
C TRP A 41 -15.10 15.23 20.28
N VAL A 42 -14.83 14.70 19.09
CA VAL A 42 -13.54 14.09 18.76
C VAL A 42 -12.60 15.08 18.07
N ASN A 43 -11.31 14.87 18.26
CA ASN A 43 -10.24 15.43 17.45
C ASN A 43 -9.68 14.28 16.61
N TYR A 44 -9.75 14.37 15.29
CA TYR A 44 -9.39 13.25 14.42
C TYR A 44 -9.02 13.69 13.00
N GLU A 45 -8.18 12.89 12.33
CA GLU A 45 -7.97 12.99 10.88
C GLU A 45 -8.63 11.79 10.18
N ILE A 46 -9.62 12.04 9.34
CA ILE A 46 -10.27 11.00 8.53
C ILE A 46 -10.02 11.23 7.04
N THR A 47 -10.06 10.15 6.27
CA THR A 47 -9.99 10.19 4.81
C THR A 47 -11.19 9.49 4.18
N ALA A 48 -11.61 9.98 3.02
CA ALA A 48 -12.64 9.37 2.20
C ALA A 48 -12.10 9.19 0.76
N PRO A 49 -11.87 7.95 0.28
CA PRO A 49 -11.36 7.71 -1.07
C PRO A 49 -12.42 8.02 -2.14
N PHE A 50 -11.98 8.52 -3.29
CA PHE A 50 -12.83 8.76 -4.46
C PHE A 50 -12.02 8.73 -5.77
N GLY A 51 -12.73 8.66 -6.91
CA GLY A 51 -12.11 8.49 -8.22
C GLY A 51 -11.96 7.02 -8.60
N LYS A 52 -11.05 6.72 -9.55
CA LYS A 52 -10.81 5.33 -9.97
C LYS A 52 -10.00 4.57 -8.93
N LEU A 53 -10.30 3.28 -8.81
CA LEU A 53 -9.46 2.34 -8.07
C LEU A 53 -8.16 2.11 -8.87
N LEU A 54 -7.03 2.46 -8.27
CA LEU A 54 -5.70 2.25 -8.85
C LEU A 54 -5.12 0.89 -8.47
N LYS A 55 -5.33 0.45 -7.23
CA LYS A 55 -4.83 -0.84 -6.75
C LYS A 55 -5.71 -1.40 -5.63
N TYR A 56 -5.99 -2.69 -5.72
CA TYR A 56 -6.53 -3.48 -4.61
C TYR A 56 -5.45 -4.43 -4.07
N PHE A 57 -5.33 -4.49 -2.75
CA PHE A 57 -4.48 -5.43 -2.04
C PHE A 57 -5.37 -6.45 -1.32
N HIS A 58 -5.34 -7.71 -1.77
CA HIS A 58 -6.11 -8.79 -1.15
C HIS A 58 -5.73 -8.98 0.33
N SER A 59 -4.45 -8.79 0.66
CA SER A 59 -3.98 -8.79 2.05
C SER A 59 -4.45 -7.53 2.75
N GLY A 60 -5.33 -7.68 3.75
CA GLY A 60 -5.83 -6.56 4.56
C GLY A 60 -6.96 -5.77 3.91
N PHE A 61 -7.49 -6.20 2.76
CA PHE A 61 -8.60 -5.55 2.05
C PHE A 61 -8.33 -4.07 1.73
N GLU A 62 -7.06 -3.69 1.58
CA GLU A 62 -6.69 -2.31 1.35
C GLU A 62 -6.89 -1.93 -0.12
N SER A 63 -7.25 -0.66 -0.35
CA SER A 63 -7.42 -0.09 -1.69
C SER A 63 -6.65 1.22 -1.80
N ILE A 64 -6.19 1.54 -3.00
CA ILE A 64 -5.66 2.85 -3.36
C ILE A 64 -6.52 3.38 -4.50
N TYR A 65 -7.11 4.55 -4.28
CA TYR A 65 -7.87 5.31 -5.27
C TYR A 65 -7.05 6.49 -5.76
N GLU A 66 -7.42 7.07 -6.90
CA GLU A 66 -6.78 8.27 -7.46
C GLU A 66 -6.66 9.40 -6.44
N TYR A 67 -7.71 9.62 -5.66
CA TYR A 67 -7.76 10.71 -4.69
C TYR A 67 -8.36 10.28 -3.36
N GLU A 68 -7.96 10.97 -2.30
CA GLU A 68 -8.58 10.87 -0.98
C GLU A 68 -8.94 12.27 -0.48
N LYS A 69 -10.14 12.41 0.07
CA LYS A 69 -10.55 13.64 0.76
C LYS A 69 -10.14 13.53 2.23
N GLY A 70 -9.15 14.32 2.65
CA GLY A 70 -8.71 14.38 4.04
C GLY A 70 -9.46 15.46 4.82
N PHE A 71 -9.92 15.14 6.02
CA PHE A 71 -10.60 16.04 6.93
C PHE A 71 -9.85 16.10 8.25
N THR A 72 -9.51 17.30 8.71
CA THR A 72 -9.05 17.54 10.07
C THR A 72 -10.26 18.02 10.89
N ILE A 73 -10.67 17.21 11.87
CA ILE A 73 -11.78 17.49 12.77
C ILE A 73 -11.18 17.93 14.10
N LYS A 74 -11.60 19.08 14.62
CA LYS A 74 -11.32 19.51 15.99
C LYS A 74 -12.60 19.88 16.71
N ASN A 75 -12.75 19.38 17.93
CA ASN A 75 -13.95 19.55 18.74
C ASN A 75 -15.23 19.31 17.92
N GLY A 76 -15.21 18.25 17.10
CA GLY A 76 -16.36 17.86 16.27
C GLY A 76 -16.63 18.73 15.05
N THR A 77 -15.82 19.75 14.80
CA THR A 77 -15.96 20.65 13.64
C THR A 77 -14.87 20.35 12.63
N VAL A 78 -15.22 20.30 11.35
CA VAL A 78 -14.25 20.21 10.26
C VAL A 78 -13.50 21.54 10.16
N GLU A 79 -12.23 21.55 10.54
CA GLU A 79 -11.37 22.74 10.43
C GLU A 79 -10.68 22.83 9.07
N LYS A 80 -10.29 21.69 8.50
CA LYS A 80 -9.54 21.64 7.24
C LYS A 80 -10.02 20.50 6.38
N VAL A 81 -10.08 20.78 5.08
CA VAL A 81 -10.42 19.81 4.04
C VAL A 81 -9.32 19.87 2.98
N ARG A 82 -8.70 18.73 2.67
CA ARG A 82 -7.65 18.59 1.65
C ARG A 82 -8.01 17.52 0.63
N THR A 83 -7.56 17.69 -0.61
CA THR A 83 -7.53 16.61 -1.60
C THR A 83 -6.11 16.06 -1.62
N LEU A 84 -5.98 14.76 -1.44
CA LEU A 84 -4.72 14.03 -1.44
C LEU A 84 -4.63 13.27 -2.76
N ASP A 85 -3.50 13.38 -3.45
CA ASP A 85 -3.31 12.90 -4.81
C ASP A 85 -2.42 11.66 -4.83
N ASN A 86 -3.01 10.51 -5.18
CA ASN A 86 -2.31 9.24 -5.26
C ASN A 86 -2.06 8.80 -6.71
N THR A 87 -2.30 9.67 -7.70
CA THR A 87 -2.24 9.34 -9.15
C THR A 87 -0.86 8.94 -9.65
N LYS A 88 0.20 9.28 -8.91
CA LYS A 88 1.57 8.80 -9.18
C LYS A 88 1.76 7.31 -8.90
N THR A 89 0.77 6.66 -8.27
CA THR A 89 0.71 5.21 -8.09
C THR A 89 0.77 4.50 -9.43
N ARG A 90 1.64 3.51 -9.56
CA ARG A 90 1.77 2.68 -10.75
C ARG A 90 2.24 1.29 -10.41
N GLN A 91 1.83 0.35 -11.26
CA GLN A 91 2.34 -1.00 -11.27
C GLN A 91 3.30 -1.16 -12.43
N SER A 92 4.42 -1.82 -12.17
CA SER A 92 5.42 -2.16 -13.16
C SER A 92 4.91 -3.25 -14.10
N LYS A 93 5.34 -3.19 -15.36
CA LYS A 93 5.19 -4.34 -16.26
C LYS A 93 5.84 -5.61 -15.67
N TYR A 94 6.89 -5.46 -14.86
CA TYR A 94 7.60 -6.59 -14.26
C TYR A 94 6.77 -7.37 -13.23
N THR A 95 5.84 -6.70 -12.55
CA THR A 95 4.96 -7.33 -11.55
C THR A 95 3.64 -7.78 -12.14
N LEU A 96 3.19 -7.12 -13.21
CA LEU A 96 2.01 -7.52 -13.98
C LEU A 96 2.29 -8.72 -14.87
N GLU A 97 3.45 -8.74 -15.53
CA GLU A 97 3.88 -9.74 -16.51
C GLU A 97 5.33 -10.18 -16.17
N PRO A 98 5.48 -11.19 -15.30
CA PRO A 98 6.78 -11.64 -14.79
C PRO A 98 7.78 -12.08 -15.87
N GLU A 99 7.30 -12.41 -17.07
CA GLU A 99 8.10 -12.79 -18.22
C GLU A 99 9.06 -11.66 -18.63
N PHE A 100 8.61 -10.40 -18.61
CA PHE A 100 9.47 -9.27 -18.92
C PHE A 100 10.61 -9.09 -17.91
N LEU A 101 10.36 -9.45 -16.64
CA LEU A 101 11.39 -9.39 -15.60
C LEU A 101 12.42 -10.49 -15.84
N PHE A 102 11.94 -11.68 -16.19
CA PHE A 102 12.80 -12.80 -16.52
C PHE A 102 13.69 -12.50 -17.73
N GLU A 103 13.12 -12.00 -18.83
CA GLU A 103 13.88 -11.59 -20.03
C GLU A 103 14.93 -10.51 -19.72
N PHE A 104 14.53 -9.48 -18.97
CA PHE A 104 15.45 -8.42 -18.56
C PHE A 104 16.63 -8.99 -17.75
N LEU A 105 16.36 -9.87 -16.79
CA LEU A 105 17.41 -10.49 -15.98
C LEU A 105 18.30 -11.41 -16.83
N LEU A 106 17.72 -12.20 -17.74
CA LEU A 106 18.47 -13.03 -18.67
C LEU A 106 19.46 -12.21 -19.51
N GLU A 107 19.05 -11.04 -19.96
CA GLU A 107 19.89 -10.15 -20.77
C GLU A 107 20.97 -9.44 -19.94
N LYS A 108 20.63 -8.96 -18.73
CA LYS A 108 21.51 -8.08 -17.96
C LYS A 108 22.48 -8.80 -17.04
N ILE A 109 22.24 -10.06 -16.68
CA ILE A 109 23.13 -10.85 -15.82
C ILE A 109 24.42 -11.22 -16.57
N ASN A 110 25.56 -11.04 -15.91
CA ASN A 110 26.84 -11.59 -16.34
C ASN A 110 26.91 -13.09 -16.01
N TRP A 111 26.46 -13.93 -16.95
CA TRP A 111 26.39 -15.38 -16.78
C TRP A 111 27.76 -16.07 -16.64
N SER A 112 28.87 -15.44 -17.04
CA SER A 112 30.22 -16.01 -16.83
C SER A 112 30.55 -16.24 -15.36
N LEU A 113 29.90 -15.51 -14.44
CA LEU A 113 30.06 -15.68 -13.00
C LEU A 113 29.57 -17.04 -12.50
N VAL A 114 28.62 -17.68 -13.23
CA VAL A 114 28.14 -19.03 -12.93
C VAL A 114 29.27 -20.04 -13.07
N GLN A 115 30.04 -19.96 -14.17
CA GLN A 115 31.20 -20.81 -14.40
C GLN A 115 32.35 -20.49 -13.43
N GLN A 116 32.66 -19.21 -13.24
CA GLN A 116 33.74 -18.78 -12.34
C GLN A 116 33.51 -19.22 -10.89
N ALA A 117 32.26 -19.30 -10.46
CA ALA A 117 31.88 -19.79 -9.15
C ALA A 117 31.68 -21.32 -9.08
N ASN A 118 31.88 -22.04 -10.19
CA ASN A 118 31.68 -23.48 -10.31
C ASN A 118 30.31 -23.94 -9.77
N LEU A 119 29.25 -23.19 -10.09
CA LEU A 119 27.89 -23.56 -9.67
C LEU A 119 27.46 -24.83 -10.39
N LYS A 120 27.14 -25.87 -9.62
CA LYS A 120 26.68 -27.17 -10.14
C LYS A 120 25.18 -27.23 -10.35
N GLU A 121 24.43 -26.41 -9.62
CA GLU A 121 22.98 -26.41 -9.57
C GLU A 121 22.44 -24.98 -9.55
N LYS A 122 21.16 -24.85 -9.85
CA LYS A 122 20.42 -23.59 -9.77
C LYS A 122 20.47 -23.00 -8.36
N LYS A 123 20.99 -21.78 -8.25
CA LYS A 123 21.07 -21.03 -6.99
C LYS A 123 20.34 -19.70 -7.10
N ARG A 124 19.92 -19.17 -5.95
CA ARG A 124 19.15 -17.92 -5.88
C ARG A 124 19.78 -16.95 -4.89
N VAL A 125 20.00 -15.72 -5.33
CA VAL A 125 20.28 -14.58 -4.47
C VAL A 125 18.97 -13.83 -4.22
N PHE A 126 18.67 -13.55 -2.96
CA PHE A 126 17.50 -12.77 -2.57
C PHE A 126 17.96 -11.36 -2.27
N VAL A 127 17.49 -10.41 -3.07
CA VAL A 127 17.78 -8.99 -2.93
C VAL A 127 16.57 -8.30 -2.35
N ILE A 128 16.77 -7.49 -1.33
CA ILE A 128 15.76 -6.59 -0.79
C ILE A 128 16.07 -5.16 -1.19
N PHE A 129 15.05 -4.39 -1.53
CA PHE A 129 15.19 -2.99 -1.91
C PHE A 129 13.90 -2.22 -1.65
N GLN A 130 14.00 -0.90 -1.65
CA GLN A 130 12.86 0.02 -1.68
C GLN A 130 12.85 0.73 -3.03
N THR A 131 11.77 1.44 -3.34
CA THR A 131 11.69 2.23 -4.57
C THR A 131 11.54 3.71 -4.25
N ASP A 132 12.17 4.56 -5.06
CA ASP A 132 11.91 5.99 -5.04
C ASP A 132 10.59 6.33 -5.76
N GLU A 133 10.27 7.62 -5.88
CA GLU A 133 9.05 8.06 -6.57
C GLU A 133 9.02 7.72 -8.06
N ASN A 134 10.18 7.46 -8.68
CA ASN A 134 10.37 7.08 -10.09
C ASN A 134 10.48 5.55 -10.27
N GLY A 135 10.40 4.79 -9.18
CA GLY A 135 10.38 3.33 -9.23
C GLY A 135 11.76 2.77 -9.52
N SER A 136 12.80 3.57 -9.27
CA SER A 136 14.19 3.13 -9.29
C SER A 136 14.50 2.48 -7.93
N PRO A 137 15.15 1.30 -7.92
CA PRO A 137 15.55 0.65 -6.68
C PRO A 137 16.56 1.47 -5.88
N ILE A 138 16.26 1.67 -4.61
CA ILE A 138 17.09 2.33 -3.60
C ILE A 138 17.26 1.40 -2.40
N ASN A 139 18.25 1.67 -1.54
CA ASN A 139 18.52 0.89 -0.32
C ASN A 139 18.67 -0.63 -0.56
N ILE A 140 19.30 -0.99 -1.69
CA ILE A 140 19.46 -2.38 -2.14
C ILE A 140 20.40 -3.14 -1.19
N LYS A 141 19.95 -4.30 -0.69
CA LYS A 141 20.72 -5.17 0.22
C LYS A 141 20.51 -6.64 -0.14
N ILE A 142 21.48 -7.47 0.22
CA ILE A 142 21.35 -8.92 0.11
C ILE A 142 20.67 -9.47 1.36
N ALA A 143 19.51 -10.11 1.19
CA ALA A 143 18.86 -10.86 2.25
C ALA A 143 19.41 -12.29 2.36
N ARG A 144 19.72 -12.91 1.21
CA ARG A 144 20.36 -14.23 1.16
C ARG A 144 21.25 -14.35 -0.07
N GLY A 145 22.55 -14.45 0.16
CA GLY A 145 23.57 -14.53 -0.88
C GLY A 145 24.03 -15.95 -1.23
N ILE A 146 24.93 -16.03 -2.19
CA ILE A 146 25.68 -17.24 -2.56
C ILE A 146 27.16 -17.04 -2.27
N ASN A 147 27.75 -15.99 -2.86
CA ASN A 147 29.13 -15.59 -2.63
C ASN A 147 29.32 -14.11 -3.03
N PRO A 148 30.38 -13.43 -2.56
CA PRO A 148 30.54 -11.98 -2.76
C PRO A 148 30.55 -11.51 -4.22
N LYS A 149 30.98 -12.33 -5.18
CA LYS A 149 31.00 -11.93 -6.60
C LYS A 149 29.60 -11.97 -7.20
N ILE A 150 28.87 -13.06 -6.98
CA ILE A 150 27.49 -13.24 -7.46
C ILE A 150 26.54 -12.26 -6.74
N ASP A 151 26.77 -12.03 -5.46
CA ASP A 151 25.95 -11.10 -4.66
C ASP A 151 26.11 -9.66 -5.16
N LYS A 152 27.33 -9.23 -5.49
CA LYS A 152 27.57 -7.92 -6.12
C LYS A 152 26.87 -7.79 -7.47
N GLU A 153 26.88 -8.86 -8.26
CA GLU A 153 26.17 -8.88 -9.53
C GLU A 153 24.66 -8.77 -9.36
N ALA A 154 24.09 -9.48 -8.37
CA ALA A 154 22.69 -9.39 -8.03
C ALA A 154 22.29 -7.95 -7.65
N ILE A 155 23.08 -7.26 -6.82
CA ILE A 155 22.88 -5.84 -6.49
C ILE A 155 22.91 -4.98 -7.76
N ARG A 156 23.91 -5.18 -8.63
CA ARG A 156 24.09 -4.41 -9.86
C ARG A 156 22.87 -4.52 -10.77
N VAL A 157 22.42 -5.74 -11.08
CA VAL A 157 21.28 -5.93 -11.99
C VAL A 157 19.97 -5.45 -11.37
N THR A 158 19.78 -5.59 -10.05
CA THR A 158 18.64 -4.95 -9.37
C THR A 158 18.68 -3.43 -9.53
N GLY A 159 19.83 -2.80 -9.37
CA GLY A 159 19.98 -1.34 -9.55
C GLY A 159 19.75 -0.83 -10.97
N LEU A 160 19.75 -1.72 -11.97
CA LEU A 160 19.43 -1.35 -13.36
C LEU A 160 17.93 -1.36 -13.67
N ILE A 161 17.12 -1.94 -12.79
CA ILE A 161 15.67 -2.00 -12.99
C ILE A 161 15.09 -0.59 -12.88
N GLN A 162 14.16 -0.25 -13.77
CA GLN A 162 13.48 1.04 -13.79
C GLN A 162 11.97 0.81 -13.81
N ASN A 163 11.21 1.82 -13.37
CA ASN A 163 9.74 1.77 -13.36
C ASN A 163 9.18 0.56 -12.58
N TRP A 164 9.80 0.22 -11.43
CA TRP A 164 9.22 -0.74 -10.50
C TRP A 164 7.93 -0.18 -9.88
N ASP A 165 7.16 -1.04 -9.22
CA ASP A 165 5.95 -0.67 -8.49
C ASP A 165 6.22 0.45 -7.48
N THR A 166 5.37 1.46 -7.50
CA THR A 166 5.35 2.57 -6.54
C THR A 166 3.91 2.88 -6.19
N TYR A 167 3.59 2.95 -4.91
CA TYR A 167 2.26 3.28 -4.43
C TYR A 167 2.30 4.57 -3.63
N PHE A 168 1.27 5.39 -3.80
CA PHE A 168 1.06 6.62 -3.04
C PHE A 168 -0.22 6.47 -2.22
N ARG A 169 -0.17 6.94 -0.98
CA ARG A 169 -1.33 7.02 -0.08
C ARG A 169 -1.27 8.35 0.65
N ASN A 170 -2.42 9.01 0.81
CA ASN A 170 -2.48 10.34 1.39
C ASN A 170 -1.57 11.38 0.69
N GLY A 171 -1.26 11.19 -0.60
CA GLY A 171 -0.35 12.08 -1.34
C GLY A 171 1.14 11.81 -1.10
N GLU A 172 1.49 10.79 -0.32
CA GLU A 172 2.87 10.46 0.03
C GLU A 172 3.26 9.09 -0.52
N LEU A 173 4.54 8.94 -0.88
CA LEU A 173 5.09 7.66 -1.32
C LEU A 173 5.06 6.66 -0.16
N VAL A 174 4.40 5.52 -0.38
CA VAL A 174 4.38 4.43 0.57
C VAL A 174 5.72 3.69 0.51
N ASN A 175 6.45 3.74 1.61
CA ASN A 175 7.78 3.15 1.70
C ASN A 175 7.69 1.63 1.88
N MET A 176 7.70 0.90 0.77
CA MET A 176 7.60 -0.55 0.76
C MET A 176 8.95 -1.22 0.56
N GLN A 177 9.11 -2.38 1.19
CA GLN A 177 10.25 -3.25 0.98
C GLN A 177 9.88 -4.40 0.05
N TRP A 178 10.61 -4.50 -1.06
CA TRP A 178 10.51 -5.56 -2.04
C TRP A 178 11.53 -6.65 -1.79
N THR A 179 11.22 -7.88 -2.20
CA THR A 179 12.17 -9.00 -2.24
C THR A 179 12.17 -9.60 -3.63
N LEU A 180 13.31 -9.53 -4.32
CA LEU A 180 13.50 -10.07 -5.66
C LEU A 180 14.46 -11.27 -5.61
N PRO A 181 13.98 -12.48 -5.93
CA PRO A 181 14.87 -13.63 -6.14
C PRO A 181 15.53 -13.56 -7.52
N ILE A 182 16.85 -13.41 -7.56
CA ILE A 182 17.66 -13.50 -8.78
C ILE A 182 18.24 -14.90 -8.88
N VAL A 183 18.02 -15.54 -10.01
CA VAL A 183 18.36 -16.94 -10.25
C VAL A 183 19.65 -17.00 -11.09
N PHE A 184 20.63 -17.72 -10.58
CA PHE A 184 21.85 -18.09 -11.31
C PHE A 184 21.78 -19.58 -11.59
N ASP A 185 21.82 -19.94 -12.88
CA ASP A 185 21.54 -21.26 -13.39
C ASP A 185 22.60 -21.67 -14.42
N LYS A 186 23.13 -22.88 -14.27
CA LYS A 186 24.18 -23.41 -15.14
C LYS A 186 23.63 -23.76 -16.53
N GLU A 187 22.43 -24.30 -16.61
CA GLU A 187 21.83 -24.67 -17.90
C GLU A 187 21.57 -23.45 -18.77
N VAL A 188 21.20 -22.32 -18.15
CA VAL A 188 21.00 -21.04 -18.86
C VAL A 188 22.33 -20.50 -19.38
N TYR A 189 23.41 -20.62 -18.58
CA TYR A 189 24.74 -20.24 -19.03
C TYR A 189 25.22 -21.07 -20.23
N GLU A 190 25.03 -22.39 -20.20
CA GLU A 190 25.45 -23.29 -21.29
C GLU A 190 24.74 -22.92 -22.60
N LYS A 191 23.42 -22.69 -22.58
CA LYS A 191 22.67 -22.22 -23.76
C LYS A 191 23.18 -20.87 -24.29
N LYS A 192 23.58 -19.96 -23.41
CA LYS A 192 24.07 -18.62 -23.77
C LYS A 192 25.45 -18.60 -24.44
N ILE A 193 26.21 -19.70 -24.37
CA ILE A 193 27.50 -19.83 -25.08
C ILE A 193 27.32 -20.56 -26.42
N GLU A 194 26.26 -21.37 -26.54
CA GLU A 194 25.94 -22.10 -27.77
C GLU A 194 25.32 -21.20 -28.85
N ASP A 195 24.66 -20.10 -28.44
CA ASP A 195 24.11 -19.03 -29.30
C ASP A 195 25.16 -17.92 -29.62
#